data_AF-A0A5E4I949-F1
#
_entry.id   AF-A0A5E4I949-F1
#
_cell.length_a   1.000
_cell.length_b   1.000
_cell.length_c   1.000
_cell.angle_alpha   90.00
_cell.angle_beta   90.00
_cell.angle_gamma   90.00
#
_symmetry.space_group_name_H-M   'P 1'
#
loop_
_entity.id
_entity.type
_entity.pdbx_description
1 polymer ?
#
loop_
_entity_poly.entity_id
_entity_poly.type
_entity_poly.pdbx_seq_one_letter_code
_entity_poly.pdbx_strand_id
1 'polypeptide(L)'
;MEREDMISYLMIEGYLKSADIISVFKKVPRKNFVLPEFKAEAYEDIPLPILYGQTISAPHMYAIMLELAQVKRGEKVLEIGTGSGYGAALLSKLAGSSTKVYSIEIIPELAEFARKNLAKSIIKNFQVIVGNVNL
;
A
#
# COMPACT_ATOMS: atom_id res chain seq x y z
N MET A 1 10.10 -15.08 4.39
CA MET A 1 10.05 -14.18 5.56
C MET A 1 8.59 -14.04 5.99
N GLU A 2 8.27 -14.01 7.29
CA GLU A 2 6.92 -13.66 7.74
C GLU A 2 6.76 -12.14 7.94
N ARG A 3 5.52 -11.67 8.11
CA ARG A 3 5.23 -10.22 8.22
C ARG A 3 5.99 -9.55 9.38
N GLU A 4 6.02 -10.21 10.53
CA GLU A 4 6.66 -9.70 11.74
C GLU A 4 8.18 -9.59 11.57
N ASP A 5 8.79 -10.52 10.83
CA ASP A 5 10.21 -10.49 10.49
C ASP A 5 10.53 -9.31 9.57
N MET A 6 9.71 -9.10 8.53
CA MET A 6 9.84 -7.96 7.62
C MET A 6 9.73 -6.63 8.37
N ILE A 7 8.77 -6.50 9.28
CA ILE A 7 8.62 -5.27 10.07
C ILE A 7 9.85 -5.05 10.96
N SER A 8 10.35 -6.11 11.60
CA SER A 8 11.53 -6.03 12.45
C SER A 8 12.77 -5.62 11.65
N TYR A 9 12.97 -6.22 10.47
CA TYR A 9 14.02 -5.87 9.52
C TYR A 9 13.95 -4.39 9.14
N LEU A 10 12.79 -3.90 8.68
CA LEU A 10 12.61 -2.50 8.28
C LEU A 10 12.87 -1.51 9.42
N MET A 11 12.58 -1.90 10.67
CA MET A 11 12.87 -1.09 11.86
C MET A 11 14.38 -1.06 12.17
N ILE A 12 15.06 -2.19 12.09
CA ILE A 12 16.52 -2.30 12.34
C ILE A 12 17.31 -1.51 11.31
N GLU A 13 16.95 -1.61 10.02
CA GLU A 13 17.57 -0.85 8.93
C GLU A 13 17.24 0.66 8.99
N GLY A 14 16.31 1.06 9.86
CA GLY A 14 15.90 2.45 10.00
C GLY A 14 15.05 2.98 8.85
N TYR A 15 14.40 2.10 8.07
CA TYR A 15 13.39 2.53 7.08
C TYR A 15 12.05 2.84 7.73
N LEU A 16 11.71 2.14 8.83
CA LEU A 16 10.42 2.22 9.51
C LEU A 16 10.61 2.62 10.97
N LYS A 17 10.12 3.79 11.37
CA LYS A 17 10.48 4.46 12.65
C LYS A 17 9.26 4.85 13.47
N SER A 18 8.25 5.42 12.81
CA SER A 18 7.10 6.04 13.46
C SER A 18 6.10 5.00 13.94
N ALA A 19 5.67 5.10 15.20
CA ALA A 19 4.83 4.09 15.84
C ALA A 19 3.46 3.88 15.15
N ASP A 20 2.89 4.95 14.61
CA ASP A 20 1.66 4.91 13.82
C ASP A 20 1.86 4.18 12.49
N ILE A 21 2.95 4.44 11.77
CA ILE A 21 3.28 3.75 10.50
C ILE A 21 3.61 2.27 10.75
N ILE A 22 4.36 1.95 11.81
CA ILE A 22 4.58 0.55 12.25
C ILE A 22 3.25 -0.15 12.50
N SER A 23 2.30 0.52 13.16
CA SER A 23 0.96 -0.03 13.41
C SER A 23 0.19 -0.32 12.12
N VAL A 24 0.38 0.51 11.10
CA VAL A 24 -0.25 0.34 9.78
C VAL A 24 0.30 -0.91 9.08
N PHE A 25 1.62 -1.10 9.02
CA PHE A 25 2.23 -2.31 8.45
C PHE A 25 1.75 -3.61 9.13
N LYS A 26 1.58 -3.58 10.46
CA LYS A 26 1.02 -4.71 11.22
C LYS A 26 -0.44 -5.02 10.87
N LYS A 27 -1.21 -4.03 10.41
CA LYS A 27 -2.66 -4.16 10.16
C LYS A 27 -3.01 -4.41 8.70
N VAL A 28 -2.11 -4.11 7.77
CA VAL A 28 -2.34 -4.28 6.33
C VAL A 28 -1.46 -5.42 5.80
N PRO A 29 -1.99 -6.65 5.68
CA PRO A 29 -1.20 -7.79 5.24
C PRO A 29 -0.88 -7.70 3.75
N ARG A 30 0.38 -7.39 3.41
CA ARG A 30 0.88 -7.29 2.03
C ARG A 30 0.54 -8.50 1.15
N LYS A 31 0.53 -9.71 1.71
CA LYS A 31 0.12 -10.95 1.03
C LYS A 31 -1.27 -10.93 0.38
N ASN A 32 -2.15 -10.01 0.77
CA ASN A 32 -3.48 -9.85 0.18
C ASN A 32 -3.47 -9.01 -1.12
N PHE A 33 -2.33 -8.40 -1.45
CA PHE A 33 -2.14 -7.46 -2.56
C PHE A 33 -1.13 -7.96 -3.59
N VAL A 34 -0.64 -9.19 -3.46
CA VAL A 34 0.24 -9.84 -4.43
C VAL A 34 -0.54 -10.87 -5.25
N LEU A 35 0.01 -11.28 -6.40
CA LEU A 35 -0.53 -12.41 -7.15
C LEU A 35 -0.36 -13.73 -6.37
N PRO A 36 -1.22 -14.74 -6.58
CA PRO A 36 -1.19 -16.00 -5.83
C PRO A 36 0.18 -16.69 -5.79
N GLU A 37 0.91 -16.67 -6.91
CA GLU A 37 2.24 -17.26 -7.08
C GLU A 37 3.35 -16.57 -6.27
N PHE A 38 3.16 -15.31 -5.87
CA PHE A 38 4.15 -14.54 -5.09
C PHE A 38 3.78 -14.41 -3.61
N LYS A 39 2.85 -15.25 -3.11
CA LYS A 39 2.42 -15.19 -1.70
C LYS A 39 3.51 -15.60 -0.72
N ALA A 40 4.42 -16.50 -1.11
CA ALA A 40 5.51 -16.96 -0.25
C ALA A 40 6.57 -15.86 -0.05
N GLU A 41 6.76 -15.03 -1.08
CA GLU A 41 7.71 -13.93 -1.12
C GLU A 41 7.09 -12.60 -0.69
N ALA A 42 5.82 -12.59 -0.30
CA ALA A 42 5.05 -11.37 -0.08
C ALA A 42 5.65 -10.39 0.94
N TYR A 43 6.48 -10.90 1.85
CA TYR A 43 7.15 -10.12 2.90
C TYR A 43 8.67 -10.05 2.71
N GLU A 44 9.21 -10.58 1.61
CA GLU A 44 10.59 -10.28 1.22
C GLU A 44 10.70 -8.81 0.82
N ASP A 45 11.83 -8.17 1.14
CA ASP A 45 12.04 -6.76 0.83
C ASP A 45 12.42 -6.50 -0.63
N ILE A 46 11.57 -6.96 -1.55
CA ILE A 46 11.74 -6.87 -3.00
C ILE A 46 10.45 -6.39 -3.68
N PRO A 47 10.54 -5.74 -4.85
CA PRO A 47 9.37 -5.56 -5.69
C PRO A 47 8.89 -6.91 -6.22
N LEU A 48 7.58 -7.09 -6.31
CA LEU A 48 6.98 -8.31 -6.87
C LEU A 48 6.15 -7.96 -8.11
N PRO A 49 6.18 -8.79 -9.17
CA PRO A 49 5.35 -8.58 -10.33
C PRO A 49 3.86 -8.59 -9.98
N ILE A 50 3.10 -7.72 -10.64
CA ILE A 50 1.64 -7.75 -10.67
C ILE A 50 1.18 -7.88 -12.13
N LEU A 51 0.01 -7.34 -12.47
CA LEU A 51 -0.51 -7.40 -13.83
C LEU A 51 0.11 -6.29 -14.72
N TYR A 52 0.02 -6.45 -16.05
CA TYR A 52 0.41 -5.43 -17.05
C TYR A 52 1.86 -4.93 -16.92
N GLY A 53 2.78 -5.83 -16.58
CA GLY A 53 4.21 -5.51 -16.45
C GLY A 53 4.55 -4.56 -15.30
N GLN A 54 3.59 -4.26 -14.41
CA GLN A 54 3.82 -3.43 -13.24
C GLN A 54 4.31 -4.26 -12.07
N THR A 55 4.76 -3.58 -11.00
CA THR A 55 5.17 -4.22 -9.74
C THR A 55 4.47 -3.59 -8.54
N ILE A 56 4.28 -4.35 -7.47
CA ILE A 56 4.10 -3.80 -6.14
C ILE A 56 5.51 -3.46 -5.59
N SER A 57 5.74 -2.20 -5.20
CA SER A 57 7.05 -1.72 -4.74
C SER A 57 7.57 -2.50 -3.53
N ALA A 58 8.88 -2.51 -3.27
CA ALA A 58 9.44 -3.18 -2.09
C ALA A 58 8.86 -2.60 -0.76
N PRO A 59 8.73 -3.42 0.30
CA PRO A 59 8.35 -2.97 1.63
C PRO A 59 9.08 -1.73 2.16
N HIS A 60 10.41 -1.63 2.01
CA HIS A 60 11.16 -0.45 2.48
C HIS A 60 10.73 0.82 1.75
N MET A 61 10.38 0.73 0.46
CA MET A 61 9.96 1.90 -0.32
C MET A 61 8.66 2.47 0.23
N TYR A 62 7.70 1.61 0.60
CA TYR A 62 6.48 2.05 1.28
C TYR A 62 6.78 2.66 2.66
N ALA A 63 7.73 2.11 3.42
CA ALA A 63 8.12 2.67 4.71
C ALA A 63 8.69 4.08 4.53
N ILE A 64 9.68 4.25 3.64
CA ILE A 64 10.29 5.55 3.32
C ILE A 64 9.23 6.56 2.87
N MET A 65 8.37 6.19 1.91
CA MET A 65 7.34 7.09 1.39
C MET A 65 6.37 7.55 2.47
N LEU A 66 5.93 6.65 3.36
CA LEU A 66 5.00 7.00 4.44
C LEU A 66 5.67 7.86 5.52
N GLU A 67 6.92 7.55 5.88
CA GLU A 67 7.70 8.33 6.85
C GLU A 67 7.97 9.75 6.34
N LEU A 68 8.15 9.93 5.04
CA LEU A 68 8.31 11.24 4.41
C LEU A 68 6.97 11.99 4.27
N ALA A 69 5.90 11.30 3.86
CA ALA A 69 4.59 11.91 3.67
C ALA A 69 3.94 12.35 4.99
N GLN A 70 4.26 11.66 6.10
CA GLN A 70 3.78 11.95 7.46
C GLN A 70 2.26 12.18 7.59
N VAL A 71 1.48 11.50 6.75
CA VAL A 71 0.01 11.66 6.69
C VAL A 71 -0.60 11.56 8.09
N LYS A 72 -1.43 12.54 8.45
CA LYS A 72 -2.11 12.61 9.72
C LYS A 72 -3.57 12.19 9.58
N ARG A 73 -4.15 11.78 10.72
CA ARG A 73 -5.56 11.42 10.78
C ARG A 73 -6.43 12.62 10.40
N GLY A 74 -7.38 12.40 9.50
CA GLY A 74 -8.27 13.44 9.00
C GLY A 74 -7.75 14.20 7.78
N GLU A 75 -6.61 13.82 7.20
CA GLU A 75 -6.13 14.40 5.96
C GLU A 75 -6.74 13.72 4.73
N LYS A 76 -6.95 14.50 3.66
CA LYS A 76 -7.27 13.95 2.34
C LYS A 76 -5.98 13.63 1.61
N VAL A 77 -5.89 12.44 1.06
CA VAL A 77 -4.68 11.97 0.37
C VAL A 77 -5.01 11.65 -1.09
N LEU A 78 -4.09 12.02 -1.99
CA LEU A 78 -4.07 11.57 -3.37
C LEU A 78 -2.85 10.67 -3.58
N GLU A 79 -3.07 9.45 -4.06
CA GLU A 79 -2.05 8.54 -4.57
C GLU A 79 -2.14 8.49 -6.10
N ILE A 80 -0.99 8.57 -6.78
CA ILE A 80 -0.89 8.42 -8.23
C ILE A 80 -0.18 7.09 -8.51
N GLY A 81 -0.85 6.20 -9.25
CA GLY A 81 -0.41 4.82 -9.47
C GLY A 81 -0.94 3.88 -8.39
N THR A 82 -2.20 3.45 -8.51
CA THR A 82 -2.81 2.52 -7.54
C THR A 82 -2.12 1.14 -7.55
N GLY A 83 -1.76 0.63 -8.72
CA GLY A 83 -1.11 -0.67 -8.89
C GLY A 83 -1.89 -1.81 -8.23
N SER A 84 -1.33 -2.41 -7.17
CA SER A 84 -1.99 -3.49 -6.42
C SER A 84 -3.04 -3.04 -5.41
N GLY A 85 -3.06 -1.74 -5.07
CA GLY A 85 -3.86 -1.16 -4.00
C GLY A 85 -3.23 -1.22 -2.60
N TYR A 86 -1.99 -1.74 -2.46
CA TYR A 86 -1.34 -1.83 -1.14
C TYR A 86 -1.04 -0.45 -0.53
N GLY A 87 -0.50 0.48 -1.32
CA GLY A 87 -0.24 1.86 -0.88
C GLY A 87 -1.51 2.58 -0.42
N ALA A 88 -2.56 2.57 -1.25
CA ALA A 88 -3.90 3.05 -0.90
C ALA A 88 -4.40 2.46 0.44
N ALA A 89 -4.19 1.17 0.70
CA ALA A 89 -4.62 0.53 1.94
C ALA A 89 -3.84 1.03 3.17
N LEU A 90 -2.52 1.20 3.04
CA LEU A 90 -1.68 1.77 4.10
C LEU A 90 -2.10 3.23 4.40
N LEU A 91 -2.21 4.06 3.36
CA LEU A 91 -2.63 5.46 3.47
C LEU A 91 -4.02 5.58 4.09
N SER A 92 -4.96 4.73 3.69
CA SER A 92 -6.33 4.73 4.24
C SER A 92 -6.32 4.41 5.74
N LYS A 93 -5.42 3.52 6.19
CA LYS A 93 -5.27 3.20 7.61
C LYS A 93 -4.70 4.37 8.40
N LEU A 94 -3.74 5.09 7.80
CA LEU A 94 -3.03 6.19 8.41
C LEU A 94 -3.90 7.45 8.51
N ALA A 95 -4.55 7.86 7.41
CA ALA A 95 -5.49 8.98 7.37
C ALA A 95 -6.75 8.75 8.23
N GLY A 96 -7.10 7.50 8.53
CA GLY A 96 -8.27 7.15 9.32
C GLY A 96 -9.58 7.33 8.57
N SER A 97 -10.69 6.88 9.16
CA SER A 97 -11.98 6.73 8.48
C SER A 97 -12.76 8.02 8.22
N SER A 98 -12.31 9.17 8.76
CA SER A 98 -13.01 10.46 8.63
C SER A 98 -12.76 11.15 7.29
N THR A 99 -11.77 10.71 6.52
CA THR A 99 -11.44 11.26 5.20
C THR A 99 -11.24 10.17 4.16
N LYS A 100 -11.34 10.56 2.89
CA LYS A 100 -11.11 9.66 1.75
C LYS A 100 -9.66 9.74 1.28
N VAL A 101 -9.11 8.58 0.93
CA VAL A 101 -7.93 8.45 0.09
C VAL A 101 -8.39 8.26 -1.35
N TYR A 102 -7.94 9.14 -2.24
CA TYR A 102 -8.14 9.00 -3.68
C TYR A 102 -6.89 8.36 -4.27
N SER A 103 -7.07 7.35 -5.11
CA SER A 103 -5.96 6.70 -5.82
C SER A 103 -6.30 6.60 -7.30
N ILE A 104 -5.39 7.08 -8.14
CA ILE A 104 -5.59 7.14 -9.59
C ILE A 104 -4.72 6.08 -10.27
N GLU A 105 -5.31 5.31 -11.17
CA GLU A 105 -4.64 4.28 -11.97
C GLU A 105 -4.97 4.46 -13.45
N ILE A 106 -3.95 4.41 -14.30
CA ILE A 106 -4.12 4.63 -15.73
C ILE A 106 -4.60 3.36 -16.45
N ILE A 107 -4.24 2.18 -15.94
CA ILE A 107 -4.62 0.89 -16.52
C ILE A 107 -5.93 0.39 -15.88
N PRO A 108 -7.07 0.35 -16.61
CA PRO A 108 -8.38 0.01 -16.03
C PRO A 108 -8.41 -1.33 -15.30
N GLU A 109 -7.68 -2.32 -15.80
CA GLU A 109 -7.65 -3.66 -15.24
C GLU A 109 -6.79 -3.75 -13.98
N LEU A 110 -5.76 -2.91 -13.83
CA LEU A 110 -5.06 -2.75 -12.55
C LEU A 110 -5.94 -2.04 -11.53
N ALA A 111 -6.70 -1.03 -11.94
CA ALA A 111 -7.65 -0.38 -11.04
C ALA A 111 -8.66 -1.41 -10.49
N GLU A 112 -9.15 -2.31 -11.33
CA GLU A 112 -10.05 -3.38 -10.90
C GLU A 112 -9.36 -4.43 -10.01
N PHE A 113 -8.12 -4.81 -10.33
CA PHE A 113 -7.30 -5.66 -9.47
C PHE A 113 -7.11 -5.04 -8.08
N ALA A 114 -6.78 -3.75 -8.01
CA ALA A 114 -6.66 -3.01 -6.77
C ALA A 114 -7.97 -2.98 -5.99
N ARG A 115 -9.11 -2.68 -6.63
CA ARG A 115 -10.44 -2.70 -5.99
C ARG A 115 -10.74 -4.06 -5.36
N LYS A 116 -10.45 -5.16 -6.08
CA LYS A 116 -10.64 -6.52 -5.57
C LYS A 116 -9.75 -6.84 -4.35
N ASN A 117 -8.51 -6.36 -4.34
CA ASN A 117 -7.63 -6.54 -3.19
C ASN A 117 -8.06 -5.69 -2.00
N LEU A 118 -8.39 -4.42 -2.25
CA LEU A 118 -8.89 -3.48 -1.24
C LEU A 118 -10.26 -3.91 -0.66
N ALA A 119 -11.09 -4.61 -1.42
CA ALA A 119 -12.34 -5.21 -0.92
C ALA A 119 -12.09 -6.23 0.22
N LYS A 120 -10.90 -6.86 0.27
CA LYS A 120 -10.48 -7.76 1.35
C LYS A 120 -9.96 -7.00 2.58
N SER A 121 -9.71 -5.69 2.47
CA SER A 121 -9.30 -4.85 3.58
C SER A 121 -10.50 -4.51 4.48
N ILE A 122 -10.22 -4.38 5.78
CA ILE A 122 -11.17 -3.92 6.81
C ILE A 122 -11.52 -2.44 6.61
N ILE A 123 -10.65 -1.71 5.92
CA ILE A 123 -10.75 -0.26 5.71
C ILE A 123 -11.44 -0.01 4.37
N LYS A 124 -12.37 0.95 4.32
CA LYS A 124 -13.25 1.21 3.15
C LYS A 124 -13.25 2.66 2.67
N ASN A 125 -12.43 3.54 3.24
CA ASN A 125 -12.38 4.97 2.91
C ASN A 125 -11.43 5.28 1.74
N PHE A 126 -11.36 4.42 0.74
CA PHE A 126 -10.60 4.65 -0.48
C PHE A 126 -11.53 4.82 -1.68
N GLN A 127 -11.05 5.54 -2.70
CA GLN A 127 -11.71 5.65 -4.00
C GLN A 127 -10.67 5.46 -5.10
N VAL A 128 -10.78 4.35 -5.83
CA VAL A 128 -9.92 4.03 -6.97
C VAL A 128 -10.56 4.58 -8.25
N ILE A 129 -9.85 5.49 -8.91
CA ILE A 129 -10.29 6.22 -10.10
C ILE A 129 -9.44 5.75 -11.29
N VAL A 130 -10.09 5.37 -12.38
CA VAL A 130 -9.36 5.14 -13.65
C VAL A 130 -9.13 6.49 -14.30
N GLY A 131 -7.88 6.84 -14.60
CA GLY A 131 -7.58 8.09 -15.27
C GLY A 131 -6.09 8.41 -15.33
N ASN A 132 -5.80 9.55 -15.96
CA ASN A 132 -4.48 10.14 -16.00
C ASN A 132 -4.49 11.44 -15.19
N VAL A 133 -3.35 11.80 -14.59
CA VAL A 133 -3.17 13.08 -13.92
C VAL A 133 -2.36 13.99 -14.85
N ASN A 134 -3.06 14.91 -15.52
CA ASN A 134 -2.40 16.02 -16.20
C ASN A 134 -2.24 17.14 -15.17
N LEU A 135 -1.06 17.24 -14.54
CA LEU A 135 -0.67 18.35 -13.67
C LEU A 135 -0.10 19.52 -14.48
#